data_AF-A0A2V7X479-F1
#
_entry.id   AF-A0A2V7X479-F1
#
_cell.length_a   1.000
_cell.length_b   1.000
_cell.length_c   1.000
_cell.angle_alpha   90.00
_cell.angle_beta   90.00
_cell.angle_gamma   90.00
#
_symmetry.space_group_name_H-M   'P 1'
#
loop_
_entity.id
_entity.type
_entity.pdbx_description
1 polymer ?
#
loop_
_entity_poly.entity_id
_entity_poly.type
_entity_poly.pdbx_seq_one_letter_code
_entity_poly.pdbx_strand_id
1 'polypeptide(L)'
;MRIGVFTPLLSQLPLDQVLKKLAGLNIHTVELATGNYVGDAHCKLSLIENSSALSEFKKMLDDHGFTISALSCHGNALHPDKDLAKQHRETSRRTILLAEKLGVPVMVDFSGCPGDSPNAIAPN
;
A
#
# COMPACT_ATOMS: atom_id res chain seq x y z
N MET A 1 -3.61 -23.17 5.63
CA MET A 1 -4.14 -21.85 5.20
C MET A 1 -3.21 -20.77 5.74
N ARG A 2 -2.89 -19.74 4.95
CA ARG A 2 -2.01 -18.63 5.38
C ARG A 2 -2.88 -17.45 5.83
N ILE A 3 -2.55 -16.84 6.97
CA ILE A 3 -3.23 -15.64 7.48
C ILE A 3 -2.35 -14.43 7.21
N GLY A 4 -2.92 -13.40 6.59
CA GLY A 4 -2.27 -12.11 6.35
C GLY A 4 -3.01 -10.98 7.06
N VAL A 5 -2.28 -9.92 7.43
CA VAL A 5 -2.85 -8.73 8.07
C VAL A 5 -2.66 -7.49 7.23
N PHE A 6 -3.75 -6.78 6.99
CA PHE A 6 -3.74 -5.44 6.39
C PHE A 6 -3.27 -4.41 7.43
N THR A 7 -2.01 -3.99 7.29
CA THR A 7 -1.31 -3.22 8.33
C THR A 7 -1.76 -1.77 8.55
N PRO A 8 -2.53 -1.09 7.68
CA PRO A 8 -3.03 0.25 7.99
C PRO A 8 -3.87 0.37 9.26
N LEU A 9 -4.52 -0.71 9.69
CA LEU A 9 -5.21 -0.80 10.99
C LEU A 9 -4.26 -0.70 12.20
N LEU A 10 -2.95 -0.78 11.96
CA LEU A 10 -1.87 -0.68 12.93
C LEU A 10 -0.92 0.49 12.64
N SER A 11 -1.35 1.48 11.84
CA SER A 11 -0.55 2.64 11.41
C SER A 11 -0.04 3.55 12.52
N GLN A 12 -0.58 3.41 13.74
CA GLN A 12 -0.10 4.06 14.96
C GLN A 12 1.20 3.43 15.52
N LEU A 13 1.59 2.26 15.02
CA LEU A 13 2.82 1.59 15.40
C LEU A 13 3.84 1.69 14.25
N PRO A 14 5.14 1.81 14.54
CA PRO A 14 6.15 1.63 13.50
C PRO A 14 6.14 0.18 13.00
N LEU A 15 6.52 -0.04 11.74
CA LEU A 15 6.48 -1.35 11.09
C LEU A 15 7.17 -2.45 11.91
N ASP A 16 8.35 -2.19 12.46
CA ASP A 16 9.08 -3.14 13.32
C ASP A 16 8.24 -3.65 14.52
N GLN A 17 7.48 -2.75 15.16
CA GLN A 17 6.57 -3.15 16.25
C GLN A 17 5.36 -3.93 15.73
N VAL A 18 4.85 -3.61 14.54
CA VAL A 18 3.80 -4.38 13.88
C VAL A 18 4.27 -5.81 13.60
N LEU A 19 5.46 -5.99 13.01
CA LEU A 19 6.02 -7.30 12.71
C LEU A 19 6.21 -8.13 13.97
N LYS A 20 6.78 -7.55 15.04
CA LYS A 20 6.92 -8.21 16.34
C LYS A 20 5.59 -8.63 16.95
N LYS A 21 4.58 -7.73 16.89
CA LYS A 21 3.23 -8.01 17.40
C LYS A 21 2.57 -9.17 16.65
N LEU A 22 2.69 -9.20 15.32
CA LEU A 22 2.11 -10.24 14.48
C LEU A 22 2.84 -11.58 14.63
N ALA A 23 4.17 -11.56 14.75
CA ALA A 23 4.97 -12.76 15.03
C ALA A 23 4.54 -13.43 16.35
N GLY A 24 4.27 -12.64 17.40
CA GLY A 24 3.71 -13.14 18.67
C GLY A 24 2.33 -13.81 18.55
N LEU A 25 1.63 -13.61 17.42
CA LEU A 25 0.35 -14.26 17.09
C LEU A 25 0.52 -15.38 16.03
N ASN A 26 1.76 -15.77 15.71
CA ASN A 26 2.10 -16.69 14.62
C ASN A 26 1.64 -16.24 13.22
N ILE A 27 1.50 -14.93 13.00
CA ILE A 27 1.16 -14.34 11.69
C ILE A 27 2.43 -13.76 11.06
N HIS A 28 2.77 -14.22 9.85
CA HIS A 28 4.03 -13.91 9.16
C HIS A 28 3.79 -13.38 7.72
N THR A 29 2.61 -12.83 7.48
CA THR A 29 2.22 -12.28 6.19
C THR A 29 1.50 -10.96 6.38
N VAL A 30 1.89 -9.96 5.58
CA VAL A 30 1.35 -8.61 5.67
C VAL A 30 0.88 -8.11 4.31
N GLU A 31 -0.18 -7.32 4.33
CA GLU A 31 -0.58 -6.44 3.24
C GLU A 31 -0.25 -5.00 3.65
N LEU A 32 0.47 -4.29 2.78
CA LEU A 32 1.06 -3.00 3.08
C LEU A 32 0.43 -1.92 2.21
N ALA A 33 -0.01 -0.83 2.83
CA ALA A 33 -0.49 0.31 2.07
C ALA A 33 0.64 1.24 1.61
N THR A 34 0.46 1.82 0.43
CA THR A 34 1.44 2.68 -0.26
C THR A 34 0.90 4.07 -0.59
N GLY A 35 -0.32 4.42 -0.17
CA GLY A 35 -0.88 5.76 -0.29
C GLY A 35 -2.40 5.80 -0.45
N ASN A 36 -2.90 6.94 -0.94
CA ASN A 36 -4.33 7.25 -1.11
C ASN A 36 -5.10 7.15 0.23
N TYR A 37 -6.33 6.64 0.25
CA TYR A 37 -7.19 6.66 1.44
C TYR A 37 -6.65 5.84 2.61
N VAL A 38 -5.85 4.81 2.31
CA VAL A 38 -5.27 3.91 3.32
C VAL A 38 -3.90 4.37 3.83
N GLY A 39 -3.38 5.47 3.26
CA GLY A 39 -2.08 6.02 3.64
C GLY A 39 -0.91 5.08 3.31
N ASP A 40 0.25 5.38 3.88
CA ASP A 40 1.53 4.76 3.52
C ASP A 40 2.42 4.55 4.75
N ALA A 41 1.81 4.32 5.93
CA ALA A 41 2.52 4.33 7.22
C ALA A 41 3.72 3.36 7.27
N HIS A 42 3.62 2.22 6.58
CA HIS A 42 4.61 1.15 6.64
C HIS A 42 5.37 0.90 5.33
N CYS A 43 4.93 1.46 4.21
CA CYS A 43 5.59 1.24 2.92
C CYS A 43 5.51 2.52 2.07
N LYS A 44 6.67 3.16 1.88
CA LYS A 44 6.76 4.46 1.19
C LYS A 44 7.07 4.28 -0.29
N LEU A 45 6.39 5.04 -1.15
CA LEU A 45 6.68 5.05 -2.60
C LEU A 45 8.03 5.67 -2.97
N SER A 46 8.70 6.36 -2.04
CA SER A 46 10.07 6.84 -2.22
C SER A 46 11.09 5.69 -2.35
N LEU A 47 10.75 4.48 -1.91
CA LEU A 47 11.58 3.28 -2.07
C LEU A 47 11.86 2.94 -3.55
N ILE A 48 11.04 3.42 -4.48
CA ILE A 48 11.24 3.23 -5.93
C ILE A 48 12.55 3.89 -6.38
N GLU A 49 12.90 5.02 -5.76
CA GLU A 49 13.99 5.92 -6.16
C GLU A 49 15.29 5.65 -5.39
N ASN A 50 15.23 4.87 -4.30
CA ASN A 50 16.36 4.61 -3.42
C ASN A 50 16.59 3.10 -3.24
N SER A 51 17.56 2.56 -3.98
CA SER A 51 17.91 1.14 -3.96
C SER A 51 18.45 0.66 -2.60
N SER A 52 19.17 1.50 -1.86
CA SER A 52 19.65 1.15 -0.50
C SER A 52 18.47 0.99 0.45
N ALA A 53 17.59 1.99 0.48
CA ALA A 53 16.39 1.94 1.34
C ALA A 53 15.47 0.78 0.97
N LEU A 54 15.32 0.45 -0.32
CA LEU A 54 14.57 -0.72 -0.77
C LEU A 54 15.21 -2.03 -0.29
N SER A 55 16.54 -2.14 -0.35
CA SER A 55 17.27 -3.32 0.13
C SER A 55 17.14 -3.49 1.64
N GLU A 56 17.31 -2.40 2.40
CA GLU A 56 17.12 -2.37 3.85
C GLU A 56 15.68 -2.75 4.24
N PHE A 57 14.69 -2.25 3.49
CA PHE A 57 13.29 -2.58 3.70
C PHE A 57 13.00 -4.08 3.49
N LYS A 58 13.53 -4.68 2.42
CA LYS A 58 13.43 -6.13 2.18
C LYS A 58 14.11 -6.92 3.30
N LYS A 59 15.34 -6.54 3.65
CA LYS A 59 16.10 -7.19 4.72
C LYS A 59 15.36 -7.16 6.05
N MET A 60 14.73 -6.04 6.42
CA MET A 60 13.94 -5.93 7.64
C MET A 60 12.77 -6.92 7.69
N LEU A 61 12.08 -7.14 6.56
CA LEU A 61 11.01 -8.15 6.47
C LEU A 61 11.57 -9.57 6.59
N ASP A 62 12.66 -9.86 5.87
CA ASP A 62 13.33 -11.16 5.88
C ASP A 62 13.87 -11.52 7.28
N ASP A 63 14.49 -10.56 7.98
CA ASP A 63 15.01 -10.72 9.34
C ASP A 63 13.90 -11.06 10.35
N HIS A 64 12.68 -10.59 10.10
CA HIS A 64 11.49 -10.94 10.90
C HIS A 64 10.76 -12.19 10.38
N GLY A 65 11.17 -12.77 9.25
CA GLY A 65 10.52 -13.91 8.61
C GLY A 65 9.16 -13.59 7.99
N PHE A 66 8.94 -12.36 7.51
CA PHE A 66 7.68 -11.91 6.93
C PHE A 66 7.67 -11.93 5.41
N THR A 67 6.48 -12.18 4.87
CA THR A 67 6.20 -12.07 3.43
C THR A 67 5.12 -11.01 3.17
N ILE A 68 5.20 -10.34 2.02
CA ILE A 68 4.15 -9.41 1.58
C ILE A 68 3.15 -10.19 0.72
N SER A 69 1.87 -10.20 1.08
CA SER A 69 0.81 -10.82 0.27
C SER A 69 0.36 -9.90 -0.87
N ALA A 70 0.25 -8.61 -0.61
CA ALA A 70 -0.14 -7.60 -1.58
C ALA A 70 0.32 -6.19 -1.15
N LEU A 71 0.41 -5.28 -2.11
CA LEU A 71 0.46 -3.84 -1.85
C LEU A 71 -0.91 -3.22 -2.13
N SER A 72 -1.28 -2.20 -1.36
CA SER A 72 -2.61 -1.60 -1.45
C SER A 72 -2.55 -0.09 -1.56
N CYS A 73 -3.33 0.48 -2.48
CA CYS A 73 -3.36 1.94 -2.69
C CYS A 73 -4.79 2.44 -2.91
N HIS A 74 -5.72 2.07 -2.02
CA HIS A 74 -7.15 2.33 -2.19
C HIS A 74 -7.43 3.80 -2.47
N GLY A 75 -7.80 4.12 -3.70
CA GLY A 75 -8.07 5.47 -4.15
C GLY A 75 -9.39 5.59 -4.91
N ASN A 76 -9.55 6.73 -5.55
CA ASN A 76 -10.60 6.97 -6.52
C ASN A 76 -9.96 7.64 -7.75
N ALA A 77 -9.47 6.82 -8.68
CA ALA A 77 -8.87 7.27 -9.94
C ALA A 77 -9.90 7.89 -10.90
N LEU A 78 -11.19 7.70 -10.63
CA LEU A 78 -12.33 8.21 -11.39
C LEU A 78 -12.97 9.45 -10.74
N HIS A 79 -12.39 9.97 -9.66
CA HIS A 79 -12.99 11.05 -8.88
C HIS A 79 -13.29 12.28 -9.76
N PRO A 80 -14.43 12.99 -9.56
CA PRO A 80 -14.77 14.18 -10.36
C PRO A 80 -13.79 15.34 -10.18
N ASP A 81 -13.28 15.52 -8.97
CA ASP A 81 -12.10 16.35 -8.72
C ASP A 81 -10.88 15.78 -9.48
N LYS A 82 -10.46 16.51 -10.51
CA LYS A 82 -9.37 16.13 -11.42
C LYS A 82 -8.02 16.02 -10.73
N ASP A 83 -7.75 16.87 -9.73
CA ASP A 83 -6.48 16.88 -9.02
C ASP A 83 -6.39 15.65 -8.11
N LEU A 84 -7.48 15.36 -7.38
CA LEU A 84 -7.57 14.15 -6.57
C LEU A 84 -7.47 12.88 -7.43
N ALA A 85 -8.20 12.82 -8.55
CA ALA A 85 -8.14 11.69 -9.47
C ALA A 85 -6.73 11.50 -10.07
N LYS A 86 -6.04 12.60 -10.40
CA LYS A 86 -4.67 12.56 -10.90
C LYS A 86 -3.71 12.03 -9.83
N GLN A 87 -3.81 12.52 -8.59
CA GLN A 87 -3.00 12.04 -7.47
C GLN A 87 -3.22 10.53 -7.22
N HIS A 88 -4.47 10.08 -7.19
CA HIS A 88 -4.78 8.67 -6.96
C HIS A 88 -4.26 7.75 -8.08
N ARG A 89 -4.39 8.17 -9.34
CA ARG A 89 -3.81 7.45 -10.49
C ARG A 89 -2.29 7.35 -10.40
N GLU A 90 -1.62 8.43 -10.00
CA GLU A 90 -0.16 8.43 -9.87
C GLU A 90 0.30 7.50 -8.75
N THR A 91 -0.33 7.55 -7.58
CA THR A 91 -0.07 6.60 -6.49
C THR A 91 -0.26 5.15 -6.93
N SER A 92 -1.35 4.87 -7.67
CA SER A 92 -1.63 3.52 -8.20
C SER A 92 -0.53 3.05 -9.15
N ARG A 93 -0.13 3.89 -10.11
CA ARG A 93 0.99 3.59 -11.03
C ARG A 93 2.30 3.37 -10.30
N ARG A 94 2.65 4.24 -9.35
CA ARG A 94 3.88 4.08 -8.54
C ARG A 94 3.83 2.82 -7.68
N THR A 95 2.66 2.44 -7.17
CA THR A 95 2.48 1.18 -6.42
C THR A 95 2.78 -0.04 -7.29
N ILE A 96 2.38 -0.03 -8.56
CA ILE A 96 2.73 -1.11 -9.52
C ILE A 96 4.25 -1.20 -9.70
N LEU A 97 4.94 -0.06 -9.88
CA LEU A 97 6.40 -0.02 -10.01
C LEU A 97 7.13 -0.49 -8.74
N LEU A 98 6.59 -0.15 -7.56
CA LEU A 98 7.13 -0.65 -6.30
C LEU A 98 6.89 -2.15 -6.14
N ALA A 99 5.71 -2.65 -6.53
CA ALA A 99 5.38 -4.07 -6.49
C ALA A 99 6.35 -4.89 -7.35
N GLU A 100 6.65 -4.43 -8.57
CA GLU A 100 7.69 -5.02 -9.43
C GLU A 100 9.04 -5.11 -8.71
N LYS A 101 9.50 -3.99 -8.15
CA LYS A 101 10.80 -3.92 -7.44
C LYS A 101 10.84 -4.81 -6.19
N LEU A 102 9.71 -4.97 -5.49
CA LEU A 102 9.59 -5.84 -4.32
C LEU A 102 9.34 -7.32 -4.68
N GLY A 103 9.02 -7.63 -5.93
CA GLY A 103 8.64 -8.97 -6.36
C GLY A 103 7.27 -9.40 -5.85
N VAL A 104 6.37 -8.45 -5.58
CA VAL A 104 5.01 -8.71 -5.07
C VAL A 104 4.05 -8.81 -6.25
N PRO A 105 3.40 -9.97 -6.48
CA PRO A 105 2.61 -10.20 -7.69
C PRO A 105 1.18 -9.65 -7.62
N VAL A 106 0.74 -9.19 -6.45
CA VAL A 106 -0.65 -8.76 -6.21
C VAL A 106 -0.69 -7.33 -5.70
N MET A 107 -1.60 -6.55 -6.27
CA MET A 107 -1.91 -5.20 -5.83
C MET A 107 -3.43 -5.08 -5.64
N VAL A 108 -3.84 -4.41 -4.57
CA VAL A 108 -5.25 -4.16 -4.23
C VAL A 108 -5.53 -2.67 -4.39
N ASP A 109 -6.50 -2.35 -5.23
CA ASP A 109 -6.97 -0.99 -5.46
C ASP A 109 -8.50 -0.94 -5.41
N PHE A 110 -9.02 0.26 -5.24
CA PHE A 110 -10.42 0.56 -5.52
C PHE A 110 -10.52 1.19 -6.90
N SER A 111 -11.46 0.72 -7.71
CA SER A 111 -11.75 1.33 -9.00
C SER A 111 -12.15 2.80 -8.87
N GLY A 112 -12.75 3.14 -7.73
CA GLY A 112 -13.34 4.45 -7.48
C GLY A 112 -14.73 4.61 -8.12
N CYS A 113 -15.36 5.75 -7.84
CA CYS A 113 -16.67 6.13 -8.34
C CYS A 113 -16.55 7.44 -9.14
N PRO A 114 -17.07 7.50 -10.38
CA PRO A 114 -17.12 8.71 -11.17
C PRO A 114 -18.18 9.69 -10.65
N GLY A 115 -18.29 10.85 -11.29
CA GLY A 115 -19.38 11.77 -11.05
C GLY A 115 -20.65 11.34 -11.78
N ASP A 116 -21.79 11.82 -11.31
CA ASP A 116 -23.09 11.59 -11.97
C ASP A 116 -23.27 12.40 -13.27
N SER A 117 -22.42 13.41 -13.50
CA SER A 117 -22.49 14.35 -14.61
C SER A 117 -21.15 15.03 -14.88
N PRO A 118 -20.96 15.71 -16.03
CA PRO A 118 -19.74 16.46 -16.34
C PRO A 118 -19.41 17.61 -15.36
N ASN A 119 -20.41 18.08 -14.60
CA ASN A 119 -20.28 19.17 -13.63
C ASN A 119 -20.23 18.67 -12.17
N ALA A 120 -20.20 17.35 -11.96
CA ALA A 120 -20.15 16.77 -10.63
C ALA A 120 -18.89 17.22 -9.88
N ILE A 121 -19.06 17.51 -8.59
CA ILE A 121 -17.96 17.84 -7.67
C ILE A 121 -17.70 16.73 -6.65
N ALA A 122 -18.56 15.71 -6.61
CA ALA A 122 -18.49 14.58 -5.68
C ALA A 122 -18.83 13.27 -6.42
N PRO A 123 -18.31 12.11 -5.95
CA PRO A 123 -18.67 10.81 -6.50
C PRO A 123 -20.16 10.50 -6.39
N ASN A 124 -20.65 9.64 -7.30
CA ASN A 124 -22.04 9.19 -7.37
C ASN A 124 -22.42 8.15 -6.31
#